data_AF-A0AAP0MTI0-F1
#
_entry.id   AF-A0AAP0MTI0-F1
#
_cell.length_a   1.000
_cell.length_b   1.000
_cell.length_c   1.000
_cell.angle_alpha   90.00
_cell.angle_beta   90.00
_cell.angle_gamma   90.00
#
_symmetry.space_group_name_H-M   'P 1'
#
loop_
_entity.id
_entity.type
_entity.pdbx_description
1 polymer ?
#
loop_
_entity_poly.entity_id
_entity_poly.type
_entity_poly.pdbx_seq_one_letter_code
_entity_poly.pdbx_strand_id
1 'polypeptide(L)'
;MMQNIKYWLSEHPTVVNFRWNNAQSWGSTWSFLFAAISTYVVAATFLHVFLNLVLPRNRRIPLGPIPAIHSLAITLISVVTFVGILLSTAAEIRETSWSWRRTHTTAFQWLLCFPLGTRPSGRVFFWSYVFYLSRFLHLLRTFFSILKHRKLTFFQLFNQSMLICMSFLWLEFSQSFQVVAILLTTLLYSVVYGYRFWTAIGLPSACFPFVVNCQVVLLVCNLICHFGVLLLHVLKGGCNGIGAWTFNSVLNAVILLLFMNFYVKMYLRNKKIGDASSAAEQSNGGQMNLKDKDS
;
A
#
# COMPACT_ATOMS: atom_id res chain seq x y z
N MET A 1 -11.85 7.62 27.74
CA MET A 1 -11.40 6.78 26.60
C MET A 1 -10.51 7.55 25.62
N MET A 2 -10.96 8.68 25.06
CA MET A 2 -10.18 9.45 24.07
C MET A 2 -8.82 9.98 24.59
N GLN A 3 -8.74 10.40 25.86
CA GLN A 3 -7.47 10.80 26.48
C GLN A 3 -6.50 9.63 26.65
N ASN A 4 -6.99 8.44 27.03
CA ASN A 4 -6.15 7.23 27.12
C ASN A 4 -5.61 6.81 25.75
N ILE A 5 -6.44 6.89 24.71
CA ILE A 5 -6.04 6.60 23.32
C ILE A 5 -4.95 7.60 22.88
N LYS A 6 -5.13 8.89 23.17
CA LYS A 6 -4.14 9.93 22.87
C LYS A 6 -2.83 9.68 23.62
N TYR A 7 -2.91 9.30 24.89
CA TYR A 7 -1.73 9.00 25.69
C TYR A 7 -0.93 7.84 25.09
N TRP A 8 -1.55 6.69 24.87
CA TRP A 8 -0.85 5.50 24.35
C TRP A 8 -0.32 5.70 22.93
N LEU A 9 -1.05 6.41 22.07
CA LEU A 9 -0.69 6.55 20.66
C LEU A 9 0.24 7.73 20.36
N SER A 10 0.28 8.75 21.22
CA SER A 10 1.03 9.99 20.94
C SER A 10 1.96 10.42 22.06
N GLU A 11 1.65 10.15 23.33
CA GLU A 11 2.37 10.74 24.48
C GLU A 11 3.19 9.71 25.26
N HIS A 12 3.02 8.41 24.96
CA HIS A 12 3.76 7.35 25.61
C HIS A 12 5.28 7.53 25.40
N PRO A 13 6.12 7.35 26.45
CA PRO A 13 7.55 7.67 26.39
C PRO A 13 8.33 6.89 25.33
N THR A 14 7.90 5.67 24.97
CA THR A 14 8.51 4.90 23.87
C THR A 14 8.21 5.50 22.49
N VAL A 15 7.08 6.19 22.34
CA VAL A 15 6.66 6.85 21.09
C VAL A 15 7.36 8.20 20.95
N VAL A 16 7.40 8.97 22.03
CA VAL A 16 8.03 10.30 22.05
C VAL A 16 9.55 10.21 21.91
N ASN A 17 10.19 9.30 22.64
CA ASN A 17 11.65 9.15 22.62
C ASN A 17 12.15 8.23 21.51
N PHE A 18 11.29 7.84 20.57
CA PHE A 18 11.70 6.98 19.46
C PHE A 18 12.77 7.66 18.61
N ARG A 19 13.82 6.91 18.30
CA ARG A 19 14.89 7.31 17.39
C ARG A 19 15.16 6.17 16.42
N TRP A 20 15.11 6.47 15.13
CA TRP A 20 15.60 5.56 14.12
C TRP A 20 17.11 5.45 14.25
N ASN A 21 17.59 4.26 14.62
CA ASN A 21 19.01 3.99 14.80
C ASN A 21 19.29 2.50 14.56
N ASN A 22 20.39 2.22 13.85
CA ASN A 22 20.94 0.91 13.56
C ASN A 22 21.12 0.03 14.81
N ALA A 23 21.41 0.62 15.97
CA ALA A 23 21.66 -0.12 17.21
C ALA A 23 20.38 -0.50 18.00
N GLN A 24 19.28 0.24 17.83
CA GLN A 24 18.09 0.11 18.68
C GLN A 24 16.84 -0.33 17.91
N SER A 25 16.75 -0.01 16.62
CA SER A 25 15.59 -0.33 15.79
C SER A 25 15.83 -1.63 15.03
N TRP A 26 14.96 -2.63 15.23
CA TRP A 26 15.06 -3.88 14.49
C TRP A 26 14.83 -3.65 13.00
N GLY A 27 15.68 -4.24 12.16
CA GLY A 27 15.60 -4.13 10.70
C GLY A 27 15.98 -2.77 10.12
N SER A 28 16.71 -1.94 10.87
CA SER A 28 17.17 -0.63 10.42
C SER A 28 18.45 -0.66 9.58
N THR A 29 19.11 -1.80 9.46
CA THR A 29 20.33 -1.92 8.65
C THR A 29 20.03 -2.20 7.17
N TRP A 30 20.87 -1.63 6.30
CA TRP A 30 20.83 -1.91 4.85
C TRP A 30 21.00 -3.39 4.53
N SER A 31 21.89 -4.08 5.26
CA SER A 31 22.08 -5.53 5.11
C SER A 31 20.81 -6.31 5.43
N PHE A 32 20.07 -5.93 6.47
CA PHE A 32 18.80 -6.55 6.80
C PHE A 32 17.76 -6.32 5.70
N LEU A 33 17.67 -5.10 5.15
CA LEU A 33 16.73 -4.80 4.06
C LEU A 33 16.97 -5.71 2.85
N PHE A 34 18.21 -5.76 2.35
CA PHE A 34 18.55 -6.58 1.19
C PHE A 34 18.39 -8.08 1.48
N ALA A 35 18.80 -8.53 2.67
CA ALA A 35 18.61 -9.92 3.09
C ALA A 35 17.12 -10.28 3.17
N ALA A 36 16.28 -9.40 3.70
CA ALA A 36 14.84 -9.64 3.82
C ALA A 36 14.15 -9.68 2.45
N ILE A 37 14.48 -8.76 1.54
CA ILE A 37 13.94 -8.77 0.16
C ILE A 37 14.41 -10.02 -0.58
N SER A 38 15.69 -10.37 -0.48
CA SER A 38 16.25 -11.57 -1.12
C SER A 38 15.57 -12.83 -0.58
N THR A 39 15.47 -12.97 0.74
CA THR A 39 14.80 -14.09 1.41
C THR A 39 13.33 -14.18 1.00
N TYR A 40 12.64 -13.05 0.90
CA TYR A 40 11.25 -13.01 0.42
C TYR A 40 11.12 -13.55 -1.01
N VAL A 41 11.95 -13.06 -1.94
CA VAL A 41 11.91 -13.49 -3.35
C VAL A 41 12.28 -14.97 -3.48
N VAL A 42 13.34 -15.42 -2.80
CA VAL A 42 13.77 -16.83 -2.80
C VAL A 42 12.68 -17.71 -2.20
N ALA A 43 12.12 -17.36 -1.05
CA ALA A 43 11.06 -18.14 -0.41
C ALA A 43 9.79 -18.21 -1.28
N ALA A 44 9.38 -17.10 -1.88
CA ALA A 44 8.19 -17.06 -2.74
C ALA A 44 8.37 -17.87 -4.03
N THR A 45 9.53 -17.77 -4.67
CA THR A 45 9.86 -18.52 -5.90
C THR A 45 10.04 -20.01 -5.60
N PHE A 46 10.79 -20.35 -4.54
CA PHE A 46 10.94 -21.72 -4.06
C PHE A 46 9.58 -22.35 -3.76
N LEU A 47 8.73 -21.66 -2.98
CA LEU A 47 7.40 -22.16 -2.67
C LEU A 47 6.57 -22.37 -3.94
N HIS A 48 6.61 -21.44 -4.90
CA HIS A 48 5.87 -21.59 -6.15
C HIS A 48 6.35 -22.78 -6.98
N VAL A 49 7.66 -22.96 -7.12
CA VAL A 49 8.27 -24.07 -7.86
C VAL A 49 7.98 -25.40 -7.18
N PHE A 50 8.23 -25.50 -5.87
CA PHE A 50 7.96 -26.68 -5.06
C PHE A 50 6.49 -27.13 -5.19
N LEU A 51 5.56 -26.20 -5.07
CA LEU A 51 4.13 -26.48 -5.15
C LEU A 51 3.65 -26.87 -6.56
N ASN A 52 4.36 -26.45 -7.60
CA ASN A 52 4.08 -26.86 -8.98
C ASN A 52 4.71 -28.22 -9.32
N LEU A 53 5.81 -28.60 -8.66
CA LEU A 53 6.49 -29.88 -8.83
C LEU A 53 5.84 -31.01 -8.04
N VAL A 54 5.49 -30.76 -6.77
CA VAL A 54 5.05 -31.81 -5.84
C VAL A 54 3.56 -32.08 -5.90
N LEU A 55 2.74 -31.06 -6.18
CA LEU A 55 1.29 -31.21 -6.14
C LEU A 55 0.67 -31.24 -7.54
N PRO A 56 -0.36 -32.09 -7.76
CA PRO A 56 -1.10 -32.11 -9.00
C PRO A 56 -1.69 -30.73 -9.30
N ARG A 57 -1.64 -30.31 -10.57
CA ARG A 57 -2.04 -28.98 -11.04
C ARG A 57 -3.47 -28.55 -10.64
N ASN A 58 -4.33 -29.50 -10.29
CA ASN A 58 -5.73 -29.26 -9.94
C ASN A 58 -6.02 -29.17 -8.42
N ARG A 59 -5.05 -29.44 -7.54
CA ARG A 59 -5.30 -29.45 -6.08
C ARG A 59 -5.08 -28.07 -5.48
N ARG A 60 -6.16 -27.33 -5.23
CA ARG A 60 -6.14 -26.08 -4.44
C ARG A 60 -5.98 -26.42 -2.96
N ILE A 61 -5.10 -25.72 -2.24
CA ILE A 61 -4.95 -25.89 -0.79
C ILE A 61 -6.02 -25.03 -0.10
N PRO A 62 -6.97 -25.62 0.64
CA PRO A 62 -7.93 -24.84 1.41
C PRO A 62 -7.21 -24.18 2.59
N LEU A 63 -6.98 -22.87 2.49
CA LEU A 63 -6.34 -22.08 3.56
C LEU A 63 -7.29 -21.78 4.74
N GLY A 64 -8.52 -22.29 4.72
CA GLY A 64 -9.50 -22.07 5.78
C GLY A 64 -9.70 -20.59 6.13
N PRO A 65 -9.84 -20.23 7.42
CA PRO A 65 -10.04 -18.85 7.87
C PRO A 65 -8.76 -18.00 7.92
N ILE A 66 -7.60 -18.57 7.60
CA ILE A 66 -6.29 -17.89 7.73
C ILE A 66 -6.25 -16.56 6.95
N PRO A 67 -6.71 -16.46 5.68
CA PRO A 67 -6.70 -15.20 4.96
C PRO A 67 -7.67 -14.16 5.54
N ALA A 68 -8.73 -14.60 6.21
CA ALA A 68 -9.69 -13.70 6.88
C ALA A 68 -9.04 -13.09 8.14
N ILE A 69 -8.44 -13.92 8.99
CA ILE A 69 -7.71 -13.47 10.19
C ILE A 69 -6.58 -12.51 9.81
N HIS A 70 -5.84 -12.82 8.74
CA HIS A 70 -4.79 -11.94 8.22
C HIS A 70 -5.34 -10.59 7.75
N SER A 71 -6.47 -10.59 7.03
CA SER A 71 -7.12 -9.37 6.57
C SER A 71 -7.60 -8.51 7.74
N LEU A 72 -8.12 -9.15 8.80
CA LEU A 72 -8.48 -8.47 10.04
C LEU A 72 -7.25 -7.84 10.71
N ALA A 73 -6.16 -8.60 10.86
CA ALA A 73 -4.92 -8.11 11.47
C ALA A 73 -4.35 -6.89 10.73
N ILE A 74 -4.29 -6.94 9.38
CA ILE A 74 -3.85 -5.81 8.57
C ILE A 74 -4.77 -4.61 8.75
N THR A 75 -6.09 -4.83 8.78
CA THR A 75 -7.07 -3.75 8.95
C THR A 75 -6.86 -3.04 10.29
N LEU A 76 -6.74 -3.81 11.37
CA LEU A 76 -6.50 -3.28 12.72
C LEU A 76 -5.19 -2.49 12.80
N ILE A 77 -4.09 -3.06 12.30
CA ILE A 77 -2.79 -2.38 12.28
C ILE A 77 -2.85 -1.10 11.43
N SER A 78 -3.57 -1.13 10.31
CA SER A 78 -3.74 0.05 9.45
C SER A 78 -4.54 1.15 10.14
N VAL A 79 -5.62 0.81 10.85
CA VAL A 79 -6.41 1.77 11.64
C VAL A 79 -5.56 2.37 12.76
N VAL A 80 -4.86 1.52 13.51
CA VAL A 80 -4.01 1.97 14.62
C VAL A 80 -2.89 2.88 14.12
N THR A 81 -2.26 2.53 13.00
CA THR A 81 -1.21 3.35 12.38
C THR A 81 -1.77 4.67 11.86
N PHE A 82 -2.94 4.65 11.22
CA PHE A 82 -3.61 5.87 10.73
C PHE A 82 -3.91 6.83 11.88
N VAL A 83 -4.57 6.35 12.94
CA VAL A 83 -4.90 7.17 14.12
C VAL A 83 -3.61 7.63 14.82
N GLY A 84 -2.62 6.76 14.94
CA GLY A 84 -1.32 7.08 15.53
C GLY A 84 -0.60 8.21 14.81
N ILE A 85 -0.51 8.16 13.48
CA ILE A 85 0.08 9.25 12.69
C ILE A 85 -0.77 10.50 12.75
N LEU A 86 -2.09 10.40 12.67
CA LEU A 86 -2.98 11.55 12.71
C LEU A 86 -2.84 12.31 14.04
N LEU A 87 -2.86 11.60 15.16
CA LEU A 87 -2.70 12.18 16.49
C LEU A 87 -1.28 12.73 16.71
N SER A 88 -0.25 11.99 16.29
CA SER A 88 1.14 12.44 16.38
C SER A 88 1.36 13.72 15.57
N THR A 89 0.85 13.75 14.34
CA THR A 89 0.89 14.94 13.47
C THR A 89 0.16 16.10 14.11
N ALA A 90 -1.05 15.89 14.64
CA ALA A 90 -1.82 16.93 15.30
C ALA A 90 -1.10 17.49 16.55
N ALA A 91 -0.42 16.63 17.31
CA ALA A 91 0.40 17.03 18.45
C ALA A 91 1.61 17.87 18.02
N GLU A 92 2.36 17.41 17.01
CA GLU A 92 3.50 18.15 16.44
C GLU A 92 3.07 19.52 15.90
N ILE A 93 1.96 19.58 15.14
CA ILE A 93 1.40 20.83 14.62
C ILE A 93 1.02 21.77 15.77
N ARG A 94 0.42 21.26 16.84
CA ARG A 94 0.01 22.09 17.98
C ARG A 94 1.21 22.66 18.73
N GLU A 95 2.23 21.85 18.99
CA GLU A 95 3.45 22.28 19.70
C GLU A 95 4.28 23.27 18.86
N THR A 96 4.34 23.07 17.54
CA THR A 96 5.10 23.96 16.64
C THR A 96 4.30 25.17 16.15
N SER A 97 3.00 25.25 16.41
CA SER A 97 2.10 26.31 15.94
C SER A 97 2.56 27.73 16.32
N TRP A 98 3.20 27.89 17.49
CA TRP A 98 3.75 29.17 17.93
C TRP A 98 4.96 29.61 17.09
N SER A 99 5.83 28.66 16.71
CA SER A 99 6.97 28.91 15.80
C SER A 99 6.51 29.17 14.36
N TRP A 100 5.39 28.56 13.96
CA TRP A 100 4.87 28.66 12.60
C TRP A 100 4.20 29.99 12.26
N ARG A 101 3.55 30.59 13.27
CA ARG A 101 2.96 31.93 13.16
C ARG A 101 4.02 32.99 12.79
N ARG A 102 5.31 32.73 13.08
CA ARG A 102 6.44 33.61 12.76
C ARG A 102 7.05 33.37 11.36
N THR A 103 6.76 32.24 10.72
CA THR A 103 7.37 31.81 9.44
C THR A 103 6.36 31.59 8.31
N HIS A 104 5.09 32.00 8.51
CA HIS A 104 4.02 32.00 7.49
C HIS A 104 3.85 30.66 6.74
N THR A 105 4.13 29.54 7.41
CA THR A 105 4.10 28.21 6.81
C THR A 105 2.89 27.43 7.35
N THR A 106 2.12 26.81 6.46
CA THR A 106 0.83 26.16 6.82
C THR A 106 1.00 24.70 7.23
N ALA A 107 0.06 24.18 8.03
CA ALA A 107 -0.04 22.78 8.46
C ALA A 107 0.29 21.77 7.35
N PHE A 108 -0.35 21.95 6.19
CA PHE A 108 -0.17 21.12 5.01
C PHE A 108 1.22 21.24 4.36
N GLN A 109 1.88 22.40 4.46
CA GLN A 109 3.20 22.60 3.87
C GLN A 109 4.29 21.82 4.61
N TRP A 110 4.25 21.70 5.93
CA TRP A 110 5.24 20.87 6.66
C TRP A 110 4.97 19.38 6.49
N LEU A 111 3.71 18.98 6.36
CA LEU A 111 3.33 17.62 6.01
C LEU A 111 3.92 17.18 4.65
N LEU A 112 4.05 18.12 3.71
CA LEU A 112 4.59 17.87 2.38
C LEU A 112 6.11 18.09 2.31
N CYS A 113 6.65 19.04 3.07
CA CYS A 113 8.07 19.42 3.02
C CYS A 113 8.62 19.62 4.43
N PHE A 114 9.45 18.68 4.89
CA PHE A 114 10.16 18.83 6.15
C PHE A 114 11.34 19.79 6.00
N PRO A 115 11.64 20.60 7.04
CA PRO A 115 12.83 21.44 7.04
C PRO A 115 14.11 20.60 6.94
N LEU A 116 15.12 21.15 6.27
CA LEU A 116 16.41 20.50 6.09
C LEU A 116 17.06 20.17 7.44
N GLY A 117 17.66 18.99 7.55
CA GLY A 117 18.32 18.55 8.79
C GLY A 117 17.38 17.95 9.85
N THR A 118 16.13 17.63 9.49
CA THR A 118 15.20 16.92 10.39
C THR A 118 15.77 15.55 10.75
N ARG A 119 16.07 15.34 12.03
CA ARG A 119 16.51 14.05 12.56
C ARG A 119 15.33 13.05 12.56
N PRO A 120 15.56 11.77 12.22
CA PRO A 120 14.53 10.73 12.20
C PRO A 120 14.14 10.29 13.63
N SER A 121 13.59 11.23 14.39
CA SER A 121 13.25 11.05 15.79
C SER A 121 11.91 11.69 16.10
N GLY A 122 11.17 11.06 17.02
CA GLY A 122 9.89 11.55 17.50
C GLY A 122 8.69 10.72 17.05
N ARG A 123 7.51 11.21 17.42
CA ARG A 123 6.23 10.49 17.37
C ARG A 123 5.86 10.01 15.97
N VAL A 124 6.08 10.87 14.97
CA VAL A 124 5.78 10.58 13.56
C VAL A 124 6.66 9.45 13.00
N PHE A 125 7.93 9.40 13.41
CA PHE A 125 8.87 8.38 12.96
C PHE A 125 8.60 7.02 13.62
N PHE A 126 8.11 7.00 14.87
CA PHE A 126 7.64 5.77 15.52
C PHE A 126 6.54 5.09 14.69
N TRP A 127 5.52 5.84 14.30
CA TRP A 127 4.43 5.28 13.50
C TRP A 127 4.83 4.95 12.07
N SER A 128 5.80 5.68 11.50
CA SER A 128 6.41 5.33 10.22
C SER A 128 7.18 4.01 10.32
N TYR A 129 7.80 3.72 11.47
CA TYR A 129 8.43 2.43 11.75
C TYR A 129 7.40 1.31 11.94
N VAL A 130 6.29 1.55 12.65
CA VAL A 130 5.18 0.58 12.74
C VAL A 130 4.62 0.27 11.33
N PHE A 131 4.49 1.29 10.49
CA PHE A 131 4.11 1.11 9.09
C PHE A 131 5.13 0.28 8.30
N TYR A 132 6.43 0.54 8.45
CA TYR A 132 7.49 -0.28 7.87
C TYR A 132 7.36 -1.75 8.30
N LEU A 133 7.16 -2.00 9.60
CA LEU A 133 6.98 -3.37 10.11
C LEU A 133 5.71 -4.04 9.56
N SER A 134 4.63 -3.29 9.39
CA SER A 134 3.39 -3.79 8.77
C SER A 134 3.61 -4.29 7.33
N ARG A 135 4.63 -3.79 6.62
CA ARG A 135 4.95 -4.25 5.26
C ARG A 135 5.35 -5.72 5.21
N PHE A 136 5.98 -6.25 6.27
CA PHE A 136 6.28 -7.68 6.35
C PHE A 136 5.01 -8.52 6.47
N LEU A 137 3.98 -8.03 7.18
CA LEU A 137 2.67 -8.70 7.21
C LEU A 137 1.99 -8.68 5.85
N HIS A 138 2.18 -7.62 5.05
CA HIS A 138 1.66 -7.58 3.69
C HIS A 138 2.33 -8.62 2.77
N LEU A 139 3.57 -9.04 3.02
CA LEU A 139 4.24 -10.10 2.25
C LEU A 139 3.51 -11.44 2.33
N LEU A 140 2.91 -11.76 3.49
CA LEU A 140 2.14 -12.99 3.73
C LEU A 140 1.04 -13.20 2.69
N ARG A 141 0.47 -12.11 2.16
CA ARG A 141 -0.54 -12.17 1.10
C ARG A 141 -0.01 -12.84 -0.17
N THR A 142 1.26 -12.64 -0.50
CA THR A 142 1.88 -13.30 -1.66
C THR A 142 1.98 -14.80 -1.43
N PHE A 143 2.38 -15.22 -0.24
CA PHE A 143 2.40 -16.64 0.12
C PHE A 143 0.99 -17.26 0.06
N PHE A 144 -0.04 -16.59 0.57
CA PHE A 144 -1.43 -17.06 0.46
C PHE A 144 -1.90 -17.15 -1.00
N SER A 145 -1.53 -16.20 -1.86
CA SER A 145 -1.85 -16.24 -3.28
C SER A 145 -1.20 -17.45 -3.97
N ILE A 146 0.07 -17.72 -3.67
CA ILE A 146 0.80 -18.88 -4.19
C ILE A 146 0.16 -20.19 -3.69
N LEU A 147 -0.18 -20.28 -2.41
CA LEU A 147 -0.78 -21.47 -1.81
C LEU A 147 -2.18 -21.77 -2.37
N LYS A 148 -3.04 -20.74 -2.49
CA LYS A 148 -4.44 -20.89 -2.91
C LYS A 148 -4.60 -21.05 -4.42
N HIS A 149 -3.87 -20.22 -5.18
CA HIS A 149 -4.11 -20.05 -6.62
C HIS A 149 -2.94 -20.52 -7.48
N ARG A 150 -1.78 -20.86 -6.89
CA ARG A 150 -0.55 -21.18 -7.63
C ARG A 150 -0.15 -20.09 -8.62
N LYS A 151 -0.48 -18.84 -8.29
CA LYS A 151 -0.16 -17.69 -9.15
C LYS A 151 0.88 -16.83 -8.45
N LEU A 152 2.06 -16.80 -9.06
CA LEU A 152 3.12 -15.86 -8.76
C LEU A 152 3.27 -14.93 -9.96
N THR A 153 3.04 -13.63 -9.75
CA THR A 153 3.26 -12.63 -10.79
C THR A 153 4.48 -11.81 -10.45
N PHE A 154 5.30 -11.50 -11.47
CA PHE A 154 6.45 -10.62 -11.30
C PHE A 154 6.05 -9.27 -10.70
N PHE A 155 4.94 -8.69 -11.19
CA PHE A 155 4.40 -7.44 -10.67
C PHE A 155 4.15 -7.49 -9.16
N GLN A 156 3.59 -8.58 -8.66
CA GLN A 156 3.33 -8.73 -7.23
C GLN A 156 4.62 -8.79 -6.40
N LEU A 157 5.63 -9.55 -6.84
CA LEU A 157 6.93 -9.63 -6.16
C LEU A 157 7.65 -8.28 -6.18
N PHE A 158 7.72 -7.66 -7.36
CA PHE A 158 8.37 -6.37 -7.55
C PHE A 158 7.69 -5.29 -6.70
N ASN A 159 6.36 -5.17 -6.79
CA ASN A 159 5.61 -4.16 -6.04
C ASN A 159 5.78 -4.32 -4.53
N GLN A 160 5.69 -5.54 -3.99
CA GLN A 160 5.88 -5.74 -2.54
C GLN A 160 7.32 -5.44 -2.08
N SER A 161 8.31 -5.84 -2.88
CA SER A 161 9.72 -5.57 -2.58
C SER A 161 10.03 -4.07 -2.62
N MET A 162 9.53 -3.37 -3.63
CA MET A 162 9.71 -1.92 -3.76
C MET A 162 8.99 -1.16 -2.64
N LEU A 163 7.79 -1.56 -2.22
CA LEU A 163 7.09 -0.92 -1.10
C LEU A 163 7.85 -1.02 0.23
N ILE A 164 8.54 -2.13 0.48
CA ILE A 164 9.42 -2.29 1.66
C ILE A 164 10.63 -1.36 1.54
N CYS A 165 11.29 -1.37 0.37
CA CYS A 165 12.43 -0.49 0.09
C CYS A 165 12.06 0.99 0.27
N MET A 166 10.93 1.43 -0.31
CA MET A 166 10.42 2.80 -0.15
C MET A 166 10.20 3.16 1.32
N SER A 167 9.58 2.26 2.09
CA SER A 167 9.27 2.50 3.50
C SER A 167 10.54 2.59 4.36
N PHE A 168 11.58 1.83 4.03
CA PHE A 168 12.90 1.94 4.64
C PHE A 168 13.57 3.28 4.30
N LEU A 169 13.56 3.69 3.03
CA LEU A 169 14.15 4.95 2.58
C LEU A 169 13.44 6.17 3.21
N TRP A 170 12.14 6.07 3.49
CA TRP A 170 11.40 7.12 4.20
C TRP A 170 11.97 7.37 5.60
N LEU A 171 12.29 6.29 6.32
CA LEU A 171 12.86 6.35 7.67
C LEU A 171 14.33 6.79 7.65
N GLU A 172 15.14 6.21 6.76
CA GLU A 172 16.58 6.45 6.70
C GLU A 172 16.93 7.89 6.31
N PHE A 173 16.23 8.44 5.32
CA PHE A 173 16.49 9.79 4.80
C PHE A 173 15.51 10.84 5.33
N SER A 174 14.66 10.49 6.31
CA SER A 174 13.60 11.36 6.84
C SER A 174 12.81 12.03 5.70
N GLN A 175 12.36 11.22 4.74
CA GLN A 175 11.87 11.74 3.47
C GLN A 175 10.63 12.61 3.68
N SER A 176 10.69 13.84 3.13
CA SER A 176 9.51 14.68 2.95
C SER A 176 8.45 13.92 2.13
N PHE A 177 7.17 14.10 2.43
CA PHE A 177 6.00 13.35 1.92
C PHE A 177 5.61 12.06 2.66
N GLN A 178 6.48 11.46 3.49
CA GLN A 178 6.17 10.16 4.12
C GLN A 178 4.84 10.17 4.90
N VAL A 179 4.53 11.24 5.63
CA VAL A 179 3.36 11.31 6.52
C VAL A 179 2.06 11.24 5.73
N VAL A 180 1.94 12.04 4.67
CA VAL A 180 0.75 12.07 3.81
C VAL A 180 0.60 10.74 3.08
N ALA A 181 1.71 10.19 2.56
CA ALA A 181 1.71 8.90 1.89
C ALA A 181 1.24 7.78 2.82
N ILE A 182 1.71 7.74 4.08
CA ILE A 182 1.28 6.74 5.06
C ILE A 182 -0.19 6.94 5.42
N LEU A 183 -0.66 8.17 5.68
CA LEU A 183 -2.07 8.44 6.00
C LEU A 183 -3.01 7.94 4.89
N LEU A 184 -2.74 8.31 3.64
CA LEU A 184 -3.55 7.86 2.51
C LEU A 184 -3.50 6.34 2.33
N THR A 185 -2.32 5.74 2.45
CA THR A 185 -2.14 4.30 2.27
C THR A 185 -2.82 3.49 3.36
N THR A 186 -2.66 3.89 4.63
CA THR A 186 -3.26 3.21 5.79
C THR A 186 -4.78 3.34 5.80
N LEU A 187 -5.32 4.50 5.41
CA LEU A 187 -6.77 4.68 5.23
C LEU A 187 -7.33 3.73 4.18
N LEU A 188 -6.67 3.57 3.05
CA LEU A 188 -7.16 2.65 2.03
C LEU A 188 -6.92 1.19 2.37
N TYR A 189 -5.86 0.87 3.11
CA TYR A 189 -5.66 -0.49 3.59
C TYR A 189 -6.72 -0.88 4.62
N SER A 190 -7.12 0.01 5.54
CA SER A 190 -8.21 -0.29 6.45
C SER A 190 -9.52 -0.56 5.70
N VAL A 191 -9.84 0.23 4.67
CA VAL A 191 -11.04 0.05 3.86
C VAL A 191 -10.97 -1.23 3.01
N VAL A 192 -9.88 -1.44 2.27
CA VAL A 192 -9.74 -2.58 1.34
C VAL A 192 -9.64 -3.91 2.06
N TYR A 193 -8.84 -4.00 3.13
CA TYR A 193 -8.70 -5.24 3.90
C TYR A 193 -9.90 -5.46 4.81
N GLY A 194 -10.55 -4.41 5.30
CA GLY A 194 -11.82 -4.52 6.03
C GLY A 194 -12.92 -5.08 5.14
N TYR A 195 -13.04 -4.58 3.90
CA TYR A 195 -13.96 -5.15 2.90
C TYR A 195 -13.62 -6.61 2.56
N ARG A 196 -12.34 -6.99 2.49
CA ARG A 196 -11.98 -8.41 2.28
C ARG A 196 -12.39 -9.29 3.44
N PHE A 197 -12.16 -8.84 4.67
CA PHE A 197 -12.60 -9.57 5.86
C PHE A 197 -14.12 -9.71 5.88
N TRP A 198 -14.84 -8.63 5.58
CA TRP A 198 -16.30 -8.62 5.42
C TRP A 198 -16.78 -9.70 4.44
N THR A 199 -16.24 -9.73 3.21
CA THR A 199 -16.60 -10.76 2.22
C THR A 199 -16.16 -12.17 2.63
N ALA A 200 -15.09 -12.32 3.42
CA ALA A 200 -14.60 -13.62 3.86
C ALA A 200 -15.47 -14.27 4.94
N ILE A 201 -16.24 -13.49 5.70
CA ILE A 201 -17.22 -13.98 6.68
C ILE A 201 -18.53 -14.45 6.00
N GLY A 202 -18.67 -14.24 4.69
CA GLY A 202 -19.86 -14.63 3.93
C GLY A 202 -20.89 -13.51 3.78
N LEU A 203 -20.53 -12.27 4.11
CA LEU A 203 -21.38 -11.11 3.87
C LEU A 203 -21.36 -10.71 2.39
N PRO A 204 -22.43 -10.07 1.88
CA PRO A 204 -22.58 -9.78 0.46
C PRO A 204 -21.44 -8.92 -0.08
N SER A 205 -20.93 -9.32 -1.24
CA SER A 205 -19.93 -8.56 -1.99
C SER A 205 -20.60 -7.41 -2.75
N ALA A 206 -19.95 -6.26 -2.81
CA ALA A 206 -20.31 -5.18 -3.73
C ALA A 206 -20.37 -5.69 -5.19
N CYS A 207 -21.34 -5.17 -5.96
CA CYS A 207 -21.59 -5.51 -7.37
C CYS A 207 -20.58 -4.87 -8.34
N PHE A 208 -19.70 -3.99 -7.84
CA PHE A 208 -18.71 -3.27 -8.63
C PHE A 208 -17.29 -3.57 -8.11
N PRO A 209 -16.22 -3.34 -8.91
CA PRO A 209 -14.84 -3.64 -8.50
C PRO A 209 -14.29 -2.63 -7.47
N PHE A 210 -14.89 -2.60 -6.28
CA PHE A 210 -14.62 -1.66 -5.18
C PHE A 210 -13.13 -1.53 -4.87
N VAL A 211 -12.43 -2.66 -4.71
CA VAL A 211 -10.99 -2.69 -4.38
C VAL A 211 -10.15 -1.98 -5.44
N VAL A 212 -10.47 -2.16 -6.72
CA VAL A 212 -9.70 -1.56 -7.83
C VAL A 212 -9.97 -0.06 -7.88
N ASN A 213 -11.23 0.36 -7.70
CA ASN A 213 -11.59 1.79 -7.65
C ASN A 213 -10.87 2.51 -6.51
N CYS A 214 -10.85 1.92 -5.30
CA CYS A 214 -10.09 2.46 -4.17
C CYS A 214 -8.60 2.59 -4.50
N GLN A 215 -8.00 1.58 -5.14
CA GLN A 215 -6.59 1.63 -5.55
C GLN A 215 -6.30 2.74 -6.56
N VAL A 216 -7.20 2.97 -7.53
CA VAL A 216 -7.09 4.08 -8.48
C VAL A 216 -7.16 5.43 -7.77
N VAL A 217 -8.09 5.60 -6.82
CA VAL A 217 -8.18 6.82 -6.02
C VAL A 217 -6.90 7.06 -5.22
N LEU A 218 -6.32 6.02 -4.58
CA LEU A 218 -5.03 6.13 -3.87
C LEU A 218 -3.94 6.71 -4.76
N LEU A 219 -3.89 6.18 -5.98
CA LEU A 219 -2.83 6.41 -6.93
C LEU A 219 -2.91 7.84 -7.47
N VAL A 220 -4.11 8.30 -7.79
CA VAL A 220 -4.37 9.68 -8.19
C VAL A 220 -4.04 10.65 -7.04
N CYS A 221 -4.50 10.37 -5.82
CA CYS A 221 -4.20 11.22 -4.67
C CYS A 221 -2.68 11.29 -4.39
N ASN A 222 -1.97 10.16 -4.40
CA ASN A 222 -0.51 10.16 -4.22
C ASN A 222 0.21 10.92 -5.33
N LEU A 223 -0.24 10.79 -6.58
CA LEU A 223 0.34 11.51 -7.71
C LEU A 223 0.21 13.02 -7.53
N ILE A 224 -1.00 13.51 -7.22
CA ILE A 224 -1.26 14.94 -6.95
C ILE A 224 -0.38 15.45 -5.81
N CYS A 225 -0.28 14.69 -4.71
CA CYS A 225 0.57 15.10 -3.59
C CYS A 225 2.06 15.10 -3.95
N HIS A 226 2.54 14.15 -4.76
CA HIS A 226 3.91 14.15 -5.28
C HIS A 226 4.22 15.44 -6.06
N PHE A 227 3.31 15.89 -6.93
CA PHE A 227 3.45 17.18 -7.63
C PHE A 227 3.48 18.36 -6.67
N GLY A 228 2.65 18.35 -5.62
CA GLY A 228 2.64 19.38 -4.59
C GLY A 228 3.97 19.52 -3.84
N VAL A 229 4.64 18.41 -3.53
CA VAL A 229 5.97 18.40 -2.91
C VAL A 229 7.01 19.01 -3.83
N LEU A 230 6.97 18.66 -5.12
CA LEU A 230 7.89 19.16 -6.14
C LEU A 230 7.77 20.68 -6.28
N LEU A 231 6.54 21.19 -6.33
CA LEU A 231 6.27 22.63 -6.39
C LEU A 231 6.79 23.35 -5.13
N LEU A 232 6.52 22.81 -3.94
CA LEU A 232 6.99 23.40 -2.69
C LEU A 232 8.52 23.39 -2.56
N HIS A 233 9.18 22.34 -3.06
CA HIS A 233 10.63 22.24 -3.07
C HIS A 233 11.27 23.37 -3.88
N VAL A 234 10.75 23.62 -5.09
CA VAL A 234 11.24 24.68 -5.99
C VAL A 234 10.98 26.06 -5.39
N LEU A 235 9.81 26.28 -4.76
CA LEU A 235 9.44 27.58 -4.21
C LEU A 235 10.17 27.95 -2.90
N LYS A 236 10.56 26.97 -2.07
CA LYS A 236 11.14 27.22 -0.73
C LYS A 236 12.65 26.93 -0.60
N GLY A 237 13.31 26.51 -1.68
CA GLY A 237 14.76 26.32 -1.69
C GLY A 237 15.24 25.03 -1.02
N GLY A 238 14.40 24.00 -0.92
CA GLY A 238 14.82 22.67 -0.44
C GLY A 238 13.84 21.99 0.52
N CYS A 239 13.72 20.66 0.41
CA CYS A 239 12.99 19.79 1.34
C CYS A 239 13.92 18.65 1.74
N ASN A 240 13.79 18.16 2.97
CA ASN A 240 14.62 17.06 3.45
C ASN A 240 14.37 15.76 2.66
N GLY A 241 15.45 15.02 2.39
CA GLY A 241 15.37 13.73 1.71
C GLY A 241 15.00 13.80 0.22
N ILE A 242 15.33 14.88 -0.49
CA ILE A 242 14.98 15.06 -1.92
C ILE A 242 15.51 13.93 -2.82
N GLY A 243 16.73 13.41 -2.57
CA GLY A 243 17.28 12.29 -3.34
C GLY A 243 16.47 11.01 -3.17
N ALA A 244 16.09 10.67 -1.93
CA ALA A 244 15.22 9.53 -1.63
C ALA A 244 13.82 9.72 -2.22
N TRP A 245 13.29 10.95 -2.19
CA TRP A 245 12.02 11.29 -2.82
C TRP A 245 12.06 11.08 -4.34
N THR A 246 13.12 11.49 -5.03
CA THR A 246 13.27 11.27 -6.48
C THR A 246 13.30 9.78 -6.79
N PHE A 247 14.09 9.00 -6.05
CA PHE A 247 14.14 7.55 -6.23
C PHE A 247 12.76 6.90 -6.00
N ASN A 248 12.07 7.27 -4.92
CA ASN A 248 10.74 6.74 -4.63
C ASN A 248 9.68 7.18 -5.66
N SER A 249 9.80 8.40 -6.21
CA SER A 249 8.93 8.88 -7.28
C SER A 249 9.12 8.06 -8.56
N VAL A 250 10.37 7.77 -8.95
CA VAL A 250 10.67 6.89 -10.09
C VAL A 250 10.09 5.50 -9.88
N LEU A 251 10.30 4.90 -8.71
CA LEU A 251 9.75 3.58 -8.39
C LEU A 251 8.20 3.59 -8.41
N ASN A 252 7.56 4.62 -7.86
CA ASN A 252 6.11 4.79 -7.93
C ASN A 252 5.60 4.92 -9.37
N ALA A 253 6.33 5.65 -10.23
CA ALA A 253 6.00 5.79 -11.64
C ALA A 253 6.09 4.43 -12.39
N VAL A 254 7.11 3.62 -12.08
CA VAL A 254 7.23 2.25 -12.63
C VAL A 254 6.05 1.37 -12.18
N ILE A 255 5.69 1.41 -10.89
CA ILE A 255 4.54 0.66 -10.37
C ILE A 255 3.24 1.10 -11.05
N LEU A 256 3.03 2.41 -11.19
CA LEU A 256 1.89 3.00 -11.89
C LEU A 256 1.81 2.51 -13.34
N LEU A 257 2.92 2.54 -14.07
CA LEU A 257 2.98 2.09 -15.46
C LEU A 257 2.62 0.61 -15.58
N LEU A 258 3.17 -0.24 -14.70
CA LEU A 258 2.86 -1.67 -14.68
C LEU A 258 1.40 -1.93 -14.33
N PHE A 259 0.83 -1.19 -13.37
CA PHE A 259 -0.57 -1.27 -12.99
C PHE A 259 -1.49 -0.88 -14.16
N MET A 260 -1.18 0.23 -14.83
CA MET A 260 -1.91 0.69 -16.01
C MET A 260 -1.87 -0.32 -17.15
N ASN A 261 -0.70 -0.90 -17.44
CA ASN A 261 -0.56 -1.93 -18.47
C ASN A 261 -1.44 -3.15 -18.15
N PHE A 262 -1.46 -3.60 -16.89
CA PHE A 262 -2.34 -4.68 -16.45
C PHE A 262 -3.82 -4.31 -16.56
N TYR A 263 -4.20 -3.11 -16.12
CA TYR A 263 -5.57 -2.63 -16.14
C TYR A 263 -6.11 -2.50 -17.59
N VAL A 264 -5.33 -1.90 -18.49
CA VAL A 264 -5.68 -1.78 -19.91
C VAL A 264 -5.83 -3.17 -20.54
N LYS A 265 -4.90 -4.10 -20.28
CA LYS A 265 -5.02 -5.49 -20.77
C LYS A 265 -6.28 -6.18 -20.27
N MET A 266 -6.65 -5.97 -19.00
CA MET A 266 -7.89 -6.53 -18.44
C MET A 266 -9.13 -5.91 -19.09
N TYR A 267 -9.17 -4.59 -19.25
CA TYR A 267 -10.29 -3.87 -19.84
C TYR A 267 -10.50 -4.26 -21.31
N LEU A 268 -9.41 -4.29 -22.11
CA LEU A 268 -9.45 -4.73 -23.50
C LEU A 268 -9.92 -6.18 -23.64
N ARG A 269 -9.54 -7.06 -22.70
CA ARG A 269 -10.03 -8.44 -22.70
C ARG A 269 -11.52 -8.51 -22.37
N ASN A 270 -12.00 -7.75 -21.39
CA ASN A 270 -13.42 -7.72 -21.06
C ASN A 270 -14.26 -7.15 -22.23
N LYS A 271 -13.75 -6.13 -22.93
CA LYS A 271 -14.39 -5.61 -24.14
C LYS A 271 -14.49 -6.68 -25.22
N LYS A 272 -13.40 -7.40 -25.52
CA LYS A 272 -13.40 -8.51 -26.50
C LYS A 272 -14.39 -9.62 -26.14
N ILE A 273 -14.55 -9.96 -24.85
CA ILE A 273 -15.53 -10.97 -24.41
C ILE A 273 -16.96 -10.44 -24.60
N GLY A 274 -17.21 -9.17 -24.30
CA GLY A 274 -18.49 -8.51 -24.58
C GLY A 274 -18.84 -8.54 -26.07
N ASP A 275 -17.92 -8.09 -26.92
CA ASP A 275 -18.08 -8.06 -28.38
C ASP A 275 -18.32 -9.48 -28.95
N ALA A 276 -17.60 -10.49 -28.45
CA ALA A 276 -17.79 -11.89 -28.86
C ALA A 276 -19.14 -12.48 -28.40
N SER A 277 -19.61 -12.13 -27.20
CA SER A 277 -20.91 -12.56 -26.68
C SER A 277 -22.05 -11.95 -27.49
N SER A 278 -21.95 -10.66 -27.83
CA SER A 278 -22.95 -9.96 -28.66
C SER A 278 -22.99 -10.49 -30.10
N ALA A 279 -21.83 -10.85 -30.67
CA ALA A 279 -21.77 -11.51 -31.98
C ALA A 279 -22.38 -12.92 -31.97
N ALA A 280 -22.19 -13.68 -30.89
CA ALA A 280 -22.78 -15.01 -30.73
C ALA A 280 -24.31 -14.96 -30.55
N GLU A 281 -24.84 -13.98 -29.81
CA GLU A 281 -26.29 -13.76 -29.69
C GLU A 281 -26.95 -13.39 -31.03
N GLN A 282 -26.30 -12.55 -31.84
CA GLN A 282 -26.80 -12.21 -33.18
C GLN A 282 -26.80 -13.41 -34.14
N SER A 283 -25.79 -14.28 -34.06
CA SER A 283 -25.75 -15.53 -34.85
C SER A 283 -26.84 -16.52 -34.44
N ASN A 284 -27.20 -16.59 -33.15
CA ASN A 284 -28.19 -17.54 -32.64
C ASN A 284 -29.63 -17.05 -32.84
N GLY A 285 -29.85 -15.73 -32.81
CA GLY A 285 -31.14 -15.11 -33.18
C GLY A 285 -31.45 -15.19 -34.68
N GLY A 286 -30.43 -15.26 -35.54
CA GLY A 286 -30.59 -15.45 -36.98
C GLY A 286 -31.04 -16.87 -37.39
N GLN A 287 -30.69 -17.89 -36.61
CA GLN A 287 -31.10 -19.28 -36.88
C GLN A 287 -32.54 -19.61 -36.47
N MET A 288 -33.11 -18.89 -35.49
CA MET A 288 -34.53 -19.05 -35.13
C MET A 288 -35.47 -18.49 -36.20
N ASN A 289 -35.09 -17.40 -36.88
CA ASN A 289 -35.91 -16.78 -37.93
C ASN A 289 -35.89 -17.47 -39.30
N LEU A 290 -34.99 -18.43 -39.54
CA LEU A 290 -34.99 -19.23 -40.78
C LEU A 290 -35.78 -20.53 -40.67
N LYS A 291 -36.17 -20.97 -39.46
CA LYS A 291 -36.91 -22.22 -39.25
C LYS A 291 -38.44 -22.07 -39.32
N ASP A 292 -38.94 -20.84 -39.24
CA ASP A 292 -40.39 -20.53 -39.34
C ASP A 292 -40.84 -20.10 -40.75
N LYS A 293 -39.99 -20.29 -41.78
CA LYS A 293 -40.34 -19.94 -43.18
C LYS A 293 -40.60 -21.13 -44.11
N ASP A 294 -40.49 -22.36 -43.60
CA ASP A 294 -40.73 -23.60 -44.35
C ASP A 294 -41.86 -24.45 -43.71
N SER A 295 -42.99 -23.85 -43.35
CA SER A 295 -44.24 -24.56 -43.03
C SER A 295 -45.46 -23.79 -43.51
#